data_AF-A0AAQ3KKN9-F1
#
_entry.id   AF-A0AAQ3KKN9-F1
#
_cell.length_a   1.000
_cell.length_b   1.000
_cell.length_c   1.000
_cell.angle_alpha   90.00
_cell.angle_beta   90.00
_cell.angle_gamma   90.00
#
_symmetry.space_group_name_H-M   'P 1'
#
loop_
_entity.id
_entity.type
_entity.pdbx_description
1 polymer ?
#
loop_
_entity_poly.entity_id
_entity_poly.type
_entity_poly.pdbx_seq_one_letter_code
_entity_poly.pdbx_strand_id
1 'polypeptide(L)'
;MASSSPSTSLLAKAAHCFLLLALVVAAFSFQFSHGGRTLAALVEQQPLGMTYHKGALLPRDVSVNLIFYGKFTAVQRAVLSDFVASLSPEKNSLEPSVAAWWKTLAKYYATSKSPLPKLALGKQVLDESYSLGKSLRDADLAKLAARGAARAAINVVLTAADVAVERFCMSRCGSHGASPAASGGGRFAYIWVGDSATQCPGQCAWPFHQPMYGPQTPPLLAPNGDVGVDGLVVNLASMLAGAATNPFGDGGPAGGPFDGGELQCAWEPWEEVPGPSVV
;
A
#
# COMPACT_ATOMS: atom_id res chain seq x y z
N MET A 1 -87.84 28.53 0.34
CA MET A 1 -86.98 27.33 0.25
C MET A 1 -85.68 27.75 -0.40
N ALA A 2 -84.57 27.59 0.34
CA ALA A 2 -83.27 28.10 -0.01
C ALA A 2 -82.60 27.28 -1.13
N SER A 3 -82.15 27.97 -2.18
CA SER A 3 -81.31 27.41 -3.25
C SER A 3 -79.85 27.58 -2.83
N SER A 4 -79.19 26.46 -2.52
CA SER A 4 -77.76 26.42 -2.19
C SER A 4 -76.94 26.28 -3.48
N SER A 5 -76.00 27.20 -3.69
CA SER A 5 -75.12 27.24 -4.87
C SER A 5 -74.00 26.20 -4.77
N PRO A 6 -73.76 25.32 -5.77
CA PRO A 6 -72.77 24.24 -5.67
C PRO A 6 -71.34 24.65 -6.03
N SER A 7 -71.12 25.89 -6.50
CA SER A 7 -69.88 26.28 -7.19
C SER A 7 -68.66 26.51 -6.29
N THR A 8 -68.84 26.78 -4.99
CA THR A 8 -67.73 27.02 -4.05
C THR A 8 -67.04 25.74 -3.59
N SER A 9 -67.75 24.62 -3.63
CA SER A 9 -67.27 23.32 -3.11
C SER A 9 -66.24 22.64 -4.01
N LEU A 10 -66.35 22.82 -5.33
CA LEU A 10 -65.46 22.22 -6.33
C LEU A 10 -64.10 22.95 -6.39
N LEU A 11 -64.11 24.28 -6.30
CA LEU A 11 -62.89 25.08 -6.26
C LEU A 11 -62.07 24.82 -4.99
N ALA A 12 -62.73 24.65 -3.84
CA ALA A 12 -62.07 24.30 -2.59
C ALA A 12 -61.41 22.91 -2.63
N LYS A 13 -62.06 21.93 -3.26
CA LYS A 13 -61.51 20.57 -3.44
C LYS A 13 -60.31 20.55 -4.40
N ALA A 14 -60.38 21.31 -5.50
CA ALA A 14 -59.27 21.45 -6.43
C ALA A 14 -58.04 22.10 -5.75
N ALA A 15 -58.26 23.15 -4.94
CA ALA A 15 -57.19 23.79 -4.18
C ALA A 15 -56.55 22.84 -3.14
N HIS A 16 -57.35 22.00 -2.47
CA HIS A 16 -56.84 20.98 -1.55
C HIS A 16 -56.01 19.91 -2.28
N CYS A 17 -56.45 19.45 -3.46
CA CYS A 17 -55.66 18.51 -4.26
C CYS A 17 -54.33 19.12 -4.74
N PHE A 18 -54.32 20.37 -5.18
CA PHE A 18 -53.08 21.07 -5.56
C PHE A 18 -52.13 21.26 -4.38
N LEU A 19 -52.66 21.61 -3.20
CA LEU A 19 -51.86 21.78 -1.98
C LEU A 19 -51.26 20.44 -1.51
N LEU A 20 -52.03 19.35 -1.57
CA LEU A 20 -51.55 18.00 -1.26
C LEU A 20 -50.48 17.55 -2.25
N LEU A 21 -50.67 17.79 -3.55
CA LEU A 21 -49.67 17.44 -4.57
C LEU A 21 -48.37 18.25 -4.39
N ALA A 22 -48.47 19.54 -4.08
CA ALA A 22 -47.32 20.40 -3.81
C ALA A 22 -46.54 19.94 -2.56
N LEU A 23 -47.24 19.53 -1.49
CA LEU A 23 -46.62 18.99 -0.28
C LEU A 23 -45.91 17.65 -0.55
N VAL A 24 -46.49 16.77 -1.39
CA VAL A 24 -45.84 15.52 -1.78
C VAL A 24 -44.58 15.78 -2.61
N VAL A 25 -44.62 16.68 -3.58
CA VAL A 25 -43.44 17.04 -4.40
C VAL A 25 -42.35 17.69 -3.55
N ALA A 26 -42.71 18.54 -2.59
CA ALA A 26 -41.76 19.11 -1.64
C ALA A 26 -41.11 18.01 -0.77
N ALA A 27 -41.89 17.06 -0.25
CA ALA A 27 -41.37 15.95 0.54
C ALA A 27 -40.40 15.06 -0.25
N PHE A 28 -40.68 14.78 -1.53
CA PHE A 28 -39.76 14.06 -2.41
C PHE A 28 -38.48 14.85 -2.72
N SER A 29 -38.55 16.17 -2.81
CA SER A 29 -37.38 17.04 -3.06
C SER A 29 -36.44 17.13 -1.85
N PHE A 30 -36.97 17.02 -0.63
CA PHE A 30 -36.17 17.01 0.61
C PHE A 30 -35.40 15.70 0.84
N GLN A 31 -35.77 14.60 0.18
CA GLN A 31 -35.01 13.34 0.25
C GLN A 31 -33.71 13.35 -0.55
N PHE A 32 -33.54 14.29 -1.49
CA PHE A 32 -32.33 14.39 -2.33
C PHE A 32 -31.22 15.28 -1.74
N SER A 33 -31.43 15.94 -0.60
CA SER A 33 -30.46 16.87 0.00
C SER A 33 -29.75 16.36 1.26
N HIS A 34 -29.95 15.09 1.63
CA HIS A 34 -29.17 14.47 2.71
C HIS A 34 -27.93 13.79 2.12
N GLY A 35 -26.98 14.62 1.66
CA GLY A 35 -25.58 14.22 1.55
C GLY A 35 -25.02 14.02 2.97
N GLY A 36 -25.47 12.94 3.63
CA GLY A 36 -24.92 12.51 4.90
C GLY A 36 -23.44 12.25 4.68
N ARG A 37 -22.59 13.05 5.32
CA ARG A 37 -21.17 12.72 5.47
C ARG A 37 -21.16 11.44 6.30
N THR A 38 -21.01 10.30 5.63
CA THR A 38 -20.73 9.04 6.30
C THR A 38 -19.40 9.25 7.00
N LEU A 39 -19.44 9.42 8.33
CA LEU A 39 -18.27 9.19 9.16
C LEU A 39 -17.78 7.79 8.80
N ALA A 40 -16.55 7.71 8.28
CA ALA A 40 -15.86 6.44 8.14
C ALA A 40 -16.04 5.71 9.48
N ALA A 41 -16.74 4.58 9.45
CA ALA A 41 -16.85 3.74 10.63
C ALA A 41 -15.42 3.40 11.02
N LEU A 42 -15.02 3.77 12.24
CA LEU A 42 -13.80 3.27 12.82
C LEU A 42 -13.99 1.74 12.83
N VAL A 43 -13.36 1.04 11.90
CA VAL A 43 -13.33 -0.42 11.94
C VAL A 43 -12.71 -0.75 13.28
N GLU A 44 -13.45 -1.45 14.13
CA GLU A 44 -12.95 -1.90 15.42
C GLU A 44 -11.76 -2.83 15.12
N GLN A 45 -10.53 -2.32 15.32
CA GLN A 45 -9.30 -3.08 15.14
C GLN A 45 -9.42 -4.36 15.95
N GLN A 46 -9.57 -5.50 15.27
CA GLN A 46 -9.42 -6.78 15.94
C GLN A 46 -8.05 -6.76 16.62
N PRO A 47 -7.94 -7.16 17.91
CA PRO A 47 -6.65 -7.24 18.55
C PRO A 47 -5.76 -8.13 17.69
N LEU A 48 -4.69 -7.56 17.12
CA LEU A 48 -3.70 -8.29 16.33
C LEU A 48 -3.03 -9.32 17.24
N GLY A 49 -3.64 -10.50 17.36
CA GLY A 49 -3.12 -11.65 18.07
C GLY A 49 -2.03 -12.36 17.27
N MET A 50 -1.04 -11.62 16.77
CA MET A 50 0.07 -12.24 16.05
C MET A 50 1.05 -12.87 17.05
N THR A 51 1.14 -14.19 17.00
CA THR A 51 2.11 -14.96 17.78
C THR A 51 3.44 -14.97 17.06
N TYR A 52 4.51 -14.58 17.75
CA TYR A 52 5.86 -14.73 17.21
C TYR A 52 6.30 -16.20 17.27
N HIS A 53 6.59 -16.78 16.12
CA HIS A 53 6.95 -18.20 16.00
C HIS A 53 8.46 -18.49 16.09
N LYS A 54 9.26 -17.55 16.62
CA LYS A 54 10.72 -17.70 16.84
C LYS A 54 11.56 -17.84 15.55
N GLY A 55 11.04 -17.41 14.41
CA GLY A 55 11.82 -17.26 13.17
C GLY A 55 12.94 -16.22 13.34
N ALA A 56 13.96 -16.25 12.48
CA ALA A 56 15.04 -15.29 12.59
C ALA A 56 14.57 -13.87 12.20
N LEU A 57 14.98 -12.86 12.97
CA LEU A 57 14.65 -11.46 12.72
C LEU A 57 15.84 -10.69 12.16
N LEU A 58 15.56 -9.52 11.58
CA LEU A 58 16.59 -8.60 11.13
C LEU A 58 17.42 -8.07 12.33
N PRO A 59 18.71 -7.78 12.13
CA PRO A 59 19.52 -7.14 13.16
C PRO A 59 19.02 -5.70 13.42
N ARG A 60 19.51 -5.08 14.49
CA ARG A 60 19.08 -3.75 14.92
C ARG A 60 19.28 -2.67 13.84
N ASP A 61 20.42 -2.69 13.15
CA ASP A 61 20.77 -1.70 12.14
C ASP A 61 20.89 -2.42 10.79
N VAL A 62 20.08 -2.00 9.82
CA VAL A 62 19.94 -2.66 8.52
C VAL A 62 20.08 -1.64 7.41
N SER A 63 20.96 -1.94 6.44
CA SER A 63 21.05 -1.17 5.20
C SER A 63 19.99 -1.60 4.20
N VAL A 64 19.26 -0.64 3.63
CA VAL A 64 18.34 -0.88 2.51
C VAL A 64 19.03 -0.43 1.23
N ASN A 65 19.51 -1.39 0.44
CA ASN A 65 20.23 -1.12 -0.79
C ASN A 65 19.26 -1.20 -1.97
N LEU A 66 19.27 -0.21 -2.85
CA LEU A 66 18.38 -0.13 -4.01
C LEU A 66 19.12 -0.58 -5.28
N ILE A 67 18.56 -1.54 -6.00
CA ILE A 67 19.06 -2.05 -7.27
C ILE A 67 18.02 -1.70 -8.32
N PHE A 68 18.25 -0.63 -9.08
CA PHE A 68 17.40 -0.18 -10.16
C PHE A 68 17.74 -0.95 -11.44
N TYR A 69 16.80 -1.77 -11.91
CA TYR A 69 16.96 -2.60 -13.09
C TYR A 69 16.08 -2.10 -14.23
N GLY A 70 16.70 -1.54 -15.26
CA GLY A 70 16.05 -0.83 -16.36
C GLY A 70 16.16 0.69 -16.24
N LYS A 71 15.38 1.40 -17.06
CA LYS A 71 15.47 2.86 -17.19
C LYS A 71 14.55 3.57 -16.22
N PHE A 72 15.11 4.03 -15.10
CA PHE A 72 14.44 4.95 -14.17
C PHE A 72 14.93 6.38 -14.41
N THR A 73 14.03 7.36 -14.40
CA THR A 73 14.46 8.77 -14.43
C THR A 73 15.10 9.17 -13.11
N ALA A 74 15.84 10.28 -13.09
CA ALA A 74 16.41 10.81 -11.84
C ALA A 74 15.32 11.11 -10.79
N VAL A 75 14.15 11.58 -11.22
CA VAL A 75 13.01 11.88 -10.34
C VAL A 75 12.45 10.59 -9.73
N GLN A 76 12.23 9.55 -10.54
CA GLN A 76 11.70 8.28 -10.06
C GLN A 76 12.64 7.63 -9.03
N ARG A 77 13.96 7.71 -9.26
CA ARG A 77 14.96 7.21 -8.30
C ARG A 77 14.96 8.01 -7.00
N ALA A 78 14.83 9.34 -7.08
CA ALA A 78 14.76 10.21 -5.91
C ALA A 78 13.55 9.86 -5.03
N VAL A 79 12.36 9.73 -5.62
CA VAL A 79 11.15 9.33 -4.88
C VAL A 79 11.37 8.03 -4.10
N LEU A 80 11.94 7.02 -4.74
CA LEU A 80 12.17 5.70 -4.12
C LEU A 80 13.27 5.74 -3.04
N SER A 81 14.34 6.51 -3.25
CA SER A 81 15.39 6.70 -2.22
C SER A 81 14.90 7.53 -1.04
N ASP A 82 14.09 8.56 -1.29
CA ASP A 82 13.56 9.48 -0.28
C ASP A 82 12.52 8.76 0.58
N PHE A 83 11.68 7.91 -0.01
CA PHE A 83 10.80 7.02 0.74
C PHE A 83 11.60 6.16 1.75
N VAL A 84 12.67 5.50 1.30
CA VAL A 84 13.51 4.68 2.18
C VAL A 84 14.19 5.52 3.26
N ALA A 85 14.67 6.71 2.93
CA ALA A 85 15.25 7.63 3.91
C ALA A 85 14.22 8.06 4.97
N SER A 86 12.96 8.26 4.57
CA SER A 86 11.87 8.70 5.44
C SER A 86 11.35 7.66 6.43
N LEU A 87 11.79 6.39 6.33
CA LEU A 87 11.52 5.35 7.33
C LEU A 87 12.23 5.61 8.66
N SER A 88 13.32 6.37 8.62
CA SER A 88 14.05 6.78 9.81
C SER A 88 13.40 8.04 10.42
N PRO A 89 13.11 8.05 11.73
CA PRO A 89 12.46 9.20 12.37
C PRO A 89 13.40 10.41 12.45
N GLU A 90 12.94 11.53 11.91
CA GLU A 90 13.56 12.84 12.15
C GLU A 90 13.05 13.45 13.46
N LYS A 91 13.86 14.31 14.09
CA LYS A 91 13.54 14.89 15.41
C LYS A 91 12.31 15.82 15.39
N ASN A 92 11.88 16.30 14.22
CA ASN A 92 10.80 17.27 14.04
C ASN A 92 9.78 16.86 12.95
N SER A 93 9.58 15.56 12.71
CA SER A 93 8.59 15.13 11.71
C SER A 93 7.18 15.51 12.15
N LEU A 94 6.43 16.20 11.28
CA LEU A 94 5.00 16.39 11.45
C LEU A 94 4.31 15.04 11.27
N GLU A 95 3.26 14.78 12.07
CA GLU A 95 2.42 13.60 11.90
C GLU A 95 1.24 13.92 10.98
N PRO A 96 0.83 13.00 10.09
CA PRO A 96 1.36 11.65 9.89
C PRO A 96 2.68 11.61 9.10
N SER A 97 3.57 10.66 9.39
CA SER A 97 4.84 10.45 8.67
C SER A 97 5.12 8.97 8.34
N VAL A 98 5.97 8.73 7.33
CA VAL A 98 6.44 7.37 6.96
C VAL A 98 7.18 6.71 8.12
N ALA A 99 7.98 7.46 8.88
CA ALA A 99 8.65 6.95 10.07
C ALA A 99 7.66 6.55 11.18
N ALA A 100 6.58 7.31 11.37
CA ALA A 100 5.54 6.97 12.33
C ALA A 100 4.74 5.73 11.90
N TRP A 101 4.41 5.63 10.61
CA TRP A 101 3.87 4.41 10.02
C TRP A 101 4.80 3.22 10.28
N TRP A 102 6.10 3.34 10.01
CA TRP A 102 7.08 2.28 10.26
C TRP A 102 7.13 1.85 11.74
N LYS A 103 7.01 2.81 12.67
CA LYS A 103 6.97 2.51 14.11
C LYS A 103 5.76 1.67 14.52
N THR A 104 4.67 1.66 13.75
CA THR A 104 3.51 0.80 14.06
C THR A 104 3.88 -0.68 14.06
N LEU A 105 4.92 -1.07 13.29
CA LEU A 105 5.42 -2.44 13.29
C LEU A 105 6.02 -2.88 14.64
N ALA A 106 6.33 -1.95 15.54
CA ALA A 106 6.78 -2.28 16.90
C ALA A 106 5.76 -3.15 17.65
N LYS A 107 4.46 -3.07 17.31
CA LYS A 107 3.41 -3.95 17.86
C LYS A 107 3.71 -5.42 17.55
N TYR A 108 4.16 -5.75 16.34
CA TYR A 108 4.53 -7.13 15.96
C TYR A 108 5.82 -7.60 16.63
N TYR A 109 6.72 -6.68 16.96
CA TYR A 109 7.97 -6.97 17.64
C TYR A 109 7.81 -7.15 19.16
N ALA A 110 6.72 -6.66 19.75
CA ALA A 110 6.50 -6.69 21.19
C ALA A 110 6.57 -8.11 21.80
N THR A 111 6.07 -9.12 21.07
CA THR A 111 6.07 -10.53 21.52
C THR A 111 7.43 -11.23 21.33
N SER A 112 8.30 -10.70 20.45
CA SER A 112 9.61 -11.26 20.13
C SER A 112 10.74 -10.88 21.09
N LYS A 113 10.51 -9.87 21.94
CA LYS A 113 11.54 -9.20 22.78
C LYS A 113 12.73 -8.62 22.00
N SER A 114 12.64 -8.53 20.68
CA SER A 114 13.63 -7.88 19.83
C SER A 114 13.15 -6.46 19.49
N PRO A 115 14.05 -5.47 19.38
CA PRO A 115 13.67 -4.14 18.92
C PRO A 115 13.33 -4.15 17.43
N LEU A 116 12.43 -3.24 17.01
CA LEU A 116 12.19 -2.97 15.59
C LEU A 116 13.51 -2.54 14.91
N PRO A 117 13.84 -3.06 13.72
CA PRO A 117 15.06 -2.70 13.00
C PRO A 117 15.01 -1.24 12.55
N LYS A 118 16.17 -0.58 12.66
CA LYS A 118 16.45 0.73 12.09
C LYS A 118 16.92 0.55 10.66
N LEU A 119 16.12 1.07 9.73
CA LEU A 119 16.42 1.03 8.31
C LEU A 119 17.11 2.32 7.89
N ALA A 120 18.24 2.20 7.20
CA ALA A 120 18.95 3.32 6.61
C ALA A 120 19.17 3.06 5.12
N LEU A 121 19.03 4.11 4.30
CA LEU A 121 19.36 4.03 2.88
C LEU A 121 20.84 3.65 2.72
N GLY A 122 21.07 2.60 1.96
CA GLY A 122 22.39 2.06 1.65
C GLY A 122 22.84 2.39 0.23
N LYS A 123 23.54 1.44 -0.38
CA LYS A 123 24.05 1.53 -1.74
C LYS A 123 22.90 1.61 -2.76
N GLN A 124 23.07 2.44 -3.77
CA GLN A 124 22.22 2.45 -4.96
C GLN A 124 23.00 1.90 -6.16
N VAL A 125 22.44 0.92 -6.85
CA VAL A 125 23.03 0.25 -8.02
C VAL A 125 22.12 0.51 -9.21
N LEU A 126 22.69 0.97 -10.32
CA LEU A 126 21.98 1.20 -11.57
C LEU A 126 22.37 0.13 -12.58
N ASP A 127 21.38 -0.55 -13.15
CA ASP A 127 21.52 -1.46 -14.28
C ASP A 127 20.56 -1.07 -15.40
N GLU A 128 20.90 0.02 -16.09
CA GLU A 128 20.12 0.53 -17.23
C GLU A 128 20.30 -0.31 -18.50
N SER A 129 21.27 -1.23 -18.49
CA SER A 129 21.64 -2.10 -19.62
C SER A 129 20.80 -3.36 -19.73
N TYR A 130 19.94 -3.64 -18.74
CA TYR A 130 19.19 -4.88 -18.63
C TYR A 130 20.11 -6.11 -18.68
N SER A 131 21.08 -6.19 -17.77
CA SER A 131 22.15 -7.22 -17.84
C SER A 131 21.70 -8.68 -17.88
N LEU A 132 20.47 -8.99 -17.48
CA LEU A 132 19.86 -10.33 -17.53
C LEU A 132 18.68 -10.41 -18.52
N GLY A 133 18.49 -9.39 -19.35
CA GLY A 133 17.36 -9.25 -20.28
C GLY A 133 16.10 -8.65 -19.64
N LYS A 134 15.05 -8.46 -20.44
CA LYS A 134 13.77 -7.87 -19.98
C LYS A 134 12.74 -8.89 -19.49
N SER A 135 13.11 -10.17 -19.41
CA SER A 135 12.27 -11.22 -18.86
C SER A 135 13.05 -11.93 -17.77
N LEU A 136 12.60 -11.76 -16.52
CA LEU A 136 13.30 -12.26 -15.33
C LEU A 136 12.49 -13.34 -14.63
N ARG A 137 13.22 -14.32 -14.07
CA ARG A 137 12.67 -15.33 -13.14
C ARG A 137 13.07 -15.02 -11.71
N ASP A 138 12.47 -15.71 -10.74
CA ASP A 138 12.79 -15.53 -9.32
C ASP A 138 14.29 -15.73 -9.01
N ALA A 139 14.94 -16.67 -9.70
CA ALA A 139 16.38 -16.90 -9.57
C ALA A 139 17.22 -15.70 -10.04
N ASP A 140 16.74 -14.93 -11.01
CA ASP A 140 17.42 -13.74 -11.52
C ASP A 140 17.28 -12.56 -10.54
N LEU A 141 16.13 -12.45 -9.88
CA LEU A 141 15.92 -11.48 -8.79
C LEU A 141 16.93 -11.70 -7.65
N ALA A 142 17.15 -12.95 -7.24
CA ALA A 142 18.15 -13.28 -6.23
C ALA A 142 19.59 -12.93 -6.68
N LYS A 143 19.93 -13.16 -7.95
CA LYS A 143 21.24 -12.76 -8.52
C LYS A 143 21.41 -11.24 -8.55
N LEU A 144 20.36 -10.50 -8.90
CA LEU A 144 20.39 -9.02 -8.89
C LEU A 144 20.54 -8.49 -7.47
N ALA A 145 19.79 -9.05 -6.51
CA ALA A 145 19.87 -8.68 -5.11
C ALA A 145 21.28 -8.89 -4.51
N ALA A 146 22.01 -9.90 -4.97
CA ALA A 146 23.39 -10.18 -4.53
C ALA A 146 24.41 -9.06 -4.87
N ARG A 147 24.03 -8.07 -5.71
CA ARG A 147 24.87 -6.89 -6.02
C ARG A 147 24.84 -5.80 -4.95
N GLY A 148 23.91 -5.93 -3.99
CA GLY A 148 23.80 -5.09 -2.80
C GLY A 148 24.81 -5.48 -1.71
N ALA A 149 24.44 -5.29 -0.45
CA ALA A 149 25.29 -5.64 0.68
C ALA A 149 25.08 -7.10 1.12
N ALA A 150 26.15 -7.75 1.59
CA ALA A 150 26.15 -9.18 1.91
C ALA A 150 25.67 -9.52 3.34
N ARG A 151 25.60 -8.53 4.25
CA ARG A 151 25.23 -8.73 5.66
C ARG A 151 24.40 -7.55 6.17
N ALA A 152 23.53 -7.81 7.15
CA ALA A 152 22.72 -6.78 7.80
C ALA A 152 22.04 -5.84 6.78
N ALA A 153 21.41 -6.46 5.78
CA ALA A 153 20.93 -5.76 4.60
C ALA A 153 19.61 -6.32 4.10
N ILE A 154 18.80 -5.41 3.57
CA ILE A 154 17.70 -5.68 2.66
C ILE A 154 18.13 -5.15 1.29
N ASN A 155 18.28 -6.04 0.32
CA ASN A 155 18.62 -5.67 -1.06
C ASN A 155 17.34 -5.62 -1.89
N VAL A 156 16.91 -4.41 -2.27
CA VAL A 156 15.65 -4.16 -2.99
C VAL A 156 15.94 -4.08 -4.49
N VAL A 157 15.36 -4.98 -5.27
CA VAL A 157 15.40 -4.96 -6.73
C VAL A 157 14.14 -4.25 -7.24
N LEU A 158 14.31 -3.12 -7.89
CA LEU A 158 13.24 -2.31 -8.49
C LEU A 158 13.33 -2.46 -10.00
N THR A 159 12.31 -3.04 -10.63
CA THR A 159 12.30 -3.24 -12.09
C THR A 159 11.44 -2.19 -12.78
N ALA A 160 11.96 -1.61 -13.86
CA ALA A 160 11.26 -0.62 -14.67
C ALA A 160 10.01 -1.21 -15.36
N ALA A 161 9.09 -0.34 -15.81
CA ALA A 161 7.79 -0.74 -16.36
C ALA A 161 7.87 -1.71 -17.55
N ASP A 162 8.97 -1.63 -18.31
CA ASP A 162 9.22 -2.44 -19.50
C ASP A 162 9.91 -3.80 -19.23
N VAL A 163 10.00 -4.22 -17.97
CA VAL A 163 10.58 -5.50 -17.55
C VAL A 163 9.48 -6.46 -17.10
N ALA A 164 9.39 -7.61 -17.77
CA ALA A 164 8.51 -8.71 -17.38
C ALA A 164 9.18 -9.57 -16.31
N VAL A 165 8.47 -9.83 -15.22
CA VAL A 165 8.93 -10.72 -14.15
C VAL A 165 7.91 -11.83 -13.93
N GLU A 166 8.39 -13.03 -13.69
CA GLU A 166 7.54 -14.18 -13.38
C GLU A 166 6.50 -13.86 -12.28
N ARG A 167 5.22 -14.17 -12.57
CA ARG A 167 4.04 -13.93 -11.71
C ARG A 167 3.68 -12.46 -11.43
N PHE A 168 4.44 -11.50 -11.96
CA PHE A 168 4.05 -10.09 -11.90
C PHE A 168 2.71 -9.87 -12.59
N CYS A 169 1.84 -9.03 -12.02
CA CYS A 169 0.51 -8.73 -12.58
C CYS A 169 -0.43 -9.94 -12.69
N MET A 170 -0.12 -11.04 -12.01
CA MET A 170 -0.99 -12.22 -11.95
C MET A 170 -1.35 -12.51 -10.51
N SER A 171 -0.34 -12.78 -9.69
CA SER A 171 -0.53 -13.12 -8.28
C SER A 171 0.24 -12.23 -7.31
N ARG A 172 1.12 -11.34 -7.81
CA ARG A 172 1.92 -10.46 -6.97
C ARG A 172 2.36 -9.18 -7.67
N CYS A 173 2.57 -8.14 -6.87
CA CYS A 173 3.14 -6.85 -7.27
C CYS A 173 4.60 -6.67 -6.79
N GLY A 174 5.01 -7.52 -5.84
CA GLY A 174 6.36 -7.62 -5.31
C GLY A 174 6.53 -8.97 -4.60
N SER A 175 7.74 -9.22 -4.11
CA SER A 175 8.02 -10.35 -3.23
C SER A 175 9.17 -10.00 -2.29
N HIS A 176 9.23 -10.65 -1.13
CA HIS A 176 10.43 -10.67 -0.31
C HIS A 176 10.97 -12.10 -0.18
N GLY A 177 12.24 -12.23 0.13
CA GLY A 177 12.94 -13.51 0.26
C GLY A 177 14.30 -13.33 0.92
N ALA A 178 15.08 -14.41 0.97
CA ALA A 178 16.40 -14.39 1.57
C ALA A 178 17.44 -15.09 0.72
N SER A 179 18.68 -14.60 0.80
CA SER A 179 19.81 -15.33 0.24
C SER A 179 19.93 -16.70 0.91
N PRO A 180 20.42 -17.72 0.18
CA PRO A 180 20.89 -18.94 0.81
C PRO A 180 21.88 -18.60 1.93
N ALA A 181 21.88 -19.37 3.01
CA ALA A 181 22.90 -19.27 4.03
C ALA A 181 24.23 -19.74 3.43
N ALA A 182 25.14 -18.81 3.11
CA ALA A 182 26.47 -19.18 2.67
C ALA A 182 27.29 -19.66 3.87
N SER A 183 28.10 -20.72 3.69
CA SER A 183 29.07 -21.17 4.69
C SER A 183 30.13 -20.09 4.90
N GLY A 184 29.95 -19.23 5.91
CA GLY A 184 30.87 -18.13 6.25
C GLY A 184 30.57 -16.78 5.57
N GLY A 185 29.72 -16.76 4.54
CA GLY A 185 29.14 -15.52 3.98
C GLY A 185 27.89 -15.14 4.75
N GLY A 186 27.67 -13.85 5.05
CA GLY A 186 26.45 -13.48 5.75
C GLY A 186 25.20 -13.70 4.92
N ARG A 187 24.06 -13.78 5.60
CA ARG A 187 22.73 -13.89 5.00
C ARG A 187 22.13 -12.49 4.88
N PHE A 188 21.45 -12.23 3.77
CA PHE A 188 20.70 -10.98 3.57
C PHE A 188 19.26 -11.29 3.16
N ALA A 189 18.35 -10.40 3.52
CA ALA A 189 17.01 -10.39 2.97
C ALA A 189 17.02 -9.62 1.64
N TYR A 190 16.11 -9.94 0.74
CA TYR A 190 15.93 -9.19 -0.49
C TYR A 190 14.45 -9.00 -0.79
N ILE A 191 14.17 -7.92 -1.50
CA ILE A 191 12.83 -7.57 -1.95
C ILE A 191 12.91 -7.38 -3.46
N TRP A 192 11.84 -7.72 -4.15
CA TRP A 192 11.60 -7.26 -5.50
C TRP A 192 10.25 -6.55 -5.57
N VAL A 193 10.20 -5.44 -6.32
CA VAL A 193 8.95 -4.76 -6.68
C VAL A 193 9.04 -4.32 -8.14
N GLY A 194 7.95 -4.52 -8.89
CA GLY A 194 7.86 -4.14 -10.29
C GLY A 194 7.03 -2.89 -10.52
N ASP A 195 7.48 -2.01 -11.41
CA ASP A 195 6.69 -0.88 -11.89
C ASP A 195 5.54 -1.39 -12.76
N SER A 196 4.31 -1.18 -12.30
CA SER A 196 3.11 -1.70 -12.97
C SER A 196 2.52 -0.76 -14.02
N ALA A 197 3.10 0.43 -14.25
CA ALA A 197 2.50 1.48 -15.08
C ALA A 197 2.02 0.99 -16.45
N THR A 198 2.77 0.10 -17.09
CA THR A 198 2.47 -0.39 -18.44
C THR A 198 1.90 -1.81 -18.49
N GLN A 199 1.90 -2.56 -17.37
CA GLN A 199 1.50 -3.98 -17.35
C GLN A 199 0.17 -4.21 -16.63
N CYS A 200 -0.01 -3.63 -15.43
CA CYS A 200 -1.20 -3.84 -14.61
C CYS A 200 -1.43 -2.72 -13.57
N PRO A 201 -1.57 -1.45 -14.00
CA PRO A 201 -1.71 -0.36 -13.04
C PRO A 201 -2.97 -0.52 -12.17
N GLY A 202 -4.06 -1.08 -12.71
CA GLY A 202 -5.28 -1.38 -11.94
C GLY A 202 -5.18 -2.56 -10.96
N GLN A 203 -4.02 -3.21 -10.81
CA GLN A 203 -3.79 -4.24 -9.79
C GLN A 203 -2.74 -3.80 -8.78
N CYS A 204 -1.66 -3.18 -9.24
CA CYS A 204 -0.49 -2.90 -8.41
C CYS A 204 -0.26 -1.41 -8.12
N ALA A 205 -1.06 -0.50 -8.69
CA ALA A 205 -0.99 0.93 -8.41
C ALA A 205 -2.26 1.48 -7.73
N TRP A 206 -3.09 0.62 -7.12
CA TRP A 206 -4.16 1.09 -6.22
C TRP A 206 -3.53 1.78 -4.99
N PRO A 207 -4.03 2.95 -4.53
CA PRO A 207 -5.26 3.64 -4.94
C PRO A 207 -5.10 4.71 -6.03
N PHE A 208 -3.95 4.78 -6.70
CA PHE A 208 -3.62 5.81 -7.71
C PHE A 208 -4.07 5.47 -9.13
N HIS A 209 -4.59 4.26 -9.34
CA HIS A 209 -5.21 3.83 -10.58
C HIS A 209 -6.50 3.06 -10.30
N GLN A 210 -7.51 3.19 -11.16
CA GLN A 210 -8.77 2.47 -11.02
C GLN A 210 -8.54 0.95 -10.95
N PRO A 211 -9.14 0.24 -9.98
CA PRO A 211 -8.84 -1.15 -9.75
C PRO A 211 -9.63 -2.02 -10.74
N MET A 212 -9.04 -3.14 -11.16
CA MET A 212 -9.69 -4.05 -12.13
C MET A 212 -10.98 -4.68 -11.57
N TYR A 213 -11.04 -4.87 -10.25
CA TYR A 213 -12.16 -5.45 -9.52
C TYR A 213 -12.43 -4.65 -8.24
N GLY A 214 -13.64 -4.76 -7.69
CA GLY A 214 -14.04 -4.04 -6.47
C GLY A 214 -14.70 -2.67 -6.75
N PRO A 215 -14.87 -1.82 -5.71
CA PRO A 215 -15.50 -0.52 -5.85
C PRO A 215 -14.79 0.35 -6.90
N GLN A 216 -15.56 0.85 -7.86
CA GLN A 216 -15.05 1.65 -8.99
C GLN A 216 -15.00 3.14 -8.65
N THR A 217 -14.61 3.48 -7.42
CA THR A 217 -14.44 4.88 -7.02
C THR A 217 -13.30 5.51 -7.82
N PRO A 218 -13.39 6.81 -8.16
CA PRO A 218 -12.29 7.49 -8.84
C PRO A 218 -10.96 7.31 -8.10
N PRO A 219 -9.85 7.04 -8.82
CA PRO A 219 -8.55 6.87 -8.19
C PRO A 219 -8.10 8.17 -7.51
N LEU A 220 -7.29 8.02 -6.48
CA LEU A 220 -6.62 9.15 -5.84
C LEU A 220 -5.54 9.70 -6.79
N LEU A 221 -5.22 10.99 -6.62
CA LEU A 221 -4.11 11.58 -7.33
C LEU A 221 -2.79 10.98 -6.80
N ALA A 222 -1.97 10.52 -7.73
CA ALA A 222 -0.60 10.08 -7.47
C ALA A 222 0.22 11.23 -6.86
N PRO A 223 0.70 11.12 -5.60
CA PRO A 223 1.44 12.17 -4.91
C PRO A 223 2.61 12.76 -5.71
N ASN A 224 3.36 11.92 -6.41
CA ASN A 224 4.51 12.33 -7.20
C ASN A 224 4.16 12.55 -8.68
N GLY A 225 2.88 12.47 -9.03
CA GLY A 225 2.38 12.58 -10.42
C GLY A 225 2.74 11.38 -11.31
N ASP A 226 3.30 10.31 -10.74
CA ASP A 226 3.70 9.09 -11.44
C ASP A 226 3.03 7.88 -10.78
N VAL A 227 1.96 7.40 -11.40
CA VAL A 227 1.15 6.27 -10.91
C VAL A 227 1.99 4.99 -10.75
N GLY A 228 2.97 4.76 -11.62
CA GLY A 228 3.84 3.58 -11.56
C GLY A 228 4.77 3.61 -10.36
N VAL A 229 5.42 4.75 -10.14
CA VAL A 229 6.33 4.95 -9.01
C VAL A 229 5.59 5.03 -7.68
N ASP A 230 4.43 5.67 -7.64
CA ASP A 230 3.63 5.72 -6.42
C ASP A 230 3.07 4.34 -6.07
N GLY A 231 2.71 3.53 -7.07
CA GLY A 231 2.45 2.10 -6.89
C GLY A 231 3.67 1.32 -6.39
N LEU A 232 4.88 1.59 -6.92
CA LEU A 232 6.11 1.00 -6.41
C LEU A 232 6.34 1.33 -4.93
N VAL A 233 6.10 2.58 -4.50
CA VAL A 233 6.26 3.01 -3.11
C VAL A 233 5.32 2.23 -2.18
N VAL A 234 4.04 2.11 -2.55
CA VAL A 234 3.05 1.35 -1.76
C VAL A 234 3.47 -0.12 -1.63
N ASN A 235 3.80 -0.77 -2.74
CA ASN A 235 4.22 -2.17 -2.71
C ASN A 235 5.54 -2.36 -1.96
N LEU A 236 6.50 -1.43 -2.11
CA LEU A 236 7.77 -1.46 -1.38
C LEU A 236 7.55 -1.34 0.13
N ALA A 237 6.64 -0.47 0.57
CA ALA A 237 6.25 -0.37 1.97
C ALA A 237 5.73 -1.71 2.51
N SER A 238 4.81 -2.36 1.79
CA SER A 238 4.29 -3.69 2.15
C SER A 238 5.39 -4.74 2.23
N MET A 239 6.28 -4.80 1.22
CA MET A 239 7.36 -5.78 1.18
C MET A 239 8.42 -5.53 2.27
N LEU A 240 8.70 -4.28 2.62
CA LEU A 240 9.58 -3.95 3.74
C LEU A 240 8.96 -4.40 5.06
N ALA A 241 7.66 -4.23 5.25
CA ALA A 241 6.97 -4.72 6.43
C ALA A 241 6.98 -6.26 6.53
N GLY A 242 6.75 -6.95 5.41
CA GLY A 242 6.90 -8.40 5.31
C GLY A 242 8.32 -8.86 5.63
N ALA A 243 9.34 -8.23 5.03
CA ALA A 243 10.74 -8.54 5.31
C ALA A 243 11.15 -8.20 6.75
N ALA A 244 10.56 -7.19 7.39
CA ALA A 244 10.82 -6.91 8.79
C ALA A 244 10.22 -7.97 9.70
N THR A 245 9.03 -8.46 9.42
CA THR A 245 8.34 -9.43 10.28
C THR A 245 8.75 -10.88 10.03
N ASN A 246 9.16 -11.20 8.79
CA ASN A 246 9.58 -12.53 8.36
C ASN A 246 10.71 -12.47 7.29
N PRO A 247 11.90 -11.94 7.63
CA PRO A 247 12.99 -11.70 6.66
C PRO A 247 13.48 -12.96 5.95
N PHE A 248 13.32 -14.12 6.58
CA PHE A 248 13.99 -15.35 6.21
C PHE A 248 13.04 -16.51 5.86
N GLY A 249 11.72 -16.25 5.87
CA GLY A 249 10.70 -17.23 5.51
C GLY A 249 10.47 -18.33 6.55
N ASP A 250 11.04 -18.20 7.76
CA ASP A 250 11.01 -19.22 8.82
C ASP A 250 10.08 -18.84 10.00
N GLY A 251 9.31 -17.77 9.86
CA GLY A 251 8.43 -17.24 10.90
C GLY A 251 7.00 -17.80 10.96
N GLY A 252 6.62 -18.78 10.13
CA GLY A 252 5.30 -19.41 10.17
C GLY A 252 5.20 -20.57 11.17
N PRO A 253 3.97 -21.05 11.48
CA PRO A 253 3.79 -22.29 12.23
C PRO A 253 4.58 -23.43 11.57
N ALA A 254 5.38 -24.15 12.36
CA ALA A 254 6.34 -25.18 11.91
C ALA A 254 7.51 -24.68 11.03
N GLY A 255 7.84 -23.38 11.03
CA GLY A 255 8.96 -22.81 10.28
C GLY A 255 8.68 -22.63 8.78
N GLY A 256 7.41 -22.63 8.38
CA GLY A 256 6.99 -22.37 7.00
C GLY A 256 6.85 -20.88 6.66
N PRO A 257 6.61 -20.54 5.38
CA PRO A 257 6.32 -19.18 4.96
C PRO A 257 5.13 -18.59 5.73
N PHE A 258 5.24 -17.32 6.13
CA PHE A 258 4.15 -16.59 6.78
C PHE A 258 3.26 -15.97 5.70
N ASP A 259 2.19 -16.67 5.31
CA ASP A 259 1.28 -16.23 4.23
C ASP A 259 0.11 -15.34 4.73
N GLY A 260 0.00 -15.12 6.04
CA GLY A 260 -1.26 -14.64 6.67
C GLY A 260 -1.35 -13.17 7.08
N GLY A 261 -0.27 -12.37 7.03
CA GLY A 261 -0.27 -10.99 7.54
C GLY A 261 0.42 -9.94 6.69
N GLU A 262 0.95 -10.34 5.52
CA GLU A 262 1.63 -9.42 4.58
C GLU A 262 0.66 -8.39 3.98
N LEU A 263 -0.62 -8.78 3.79
CA LEU A 263 -1.70 -7.87 3.42
C LEU A 263 -2.20 -7.05 4.62
N GLN A 264 -2.33 -7.64 5.81
CA GLN A 264 -2.86 -6.94 6.99
C GLN A 264 -1.96 -5.76 7.41
N CYS A 265 -0.63 -5.95 7.43
CA CYS A 265 0.32 -4.89 7.75
C CYS A 265 0.33 -3.76 6.71
N ALA A 266 -0.01 -4.08 5.47
CA ALA A 266 0.01 -3.16 4.33
C ALA A 266 -1.24 -2.28 4.25
N TRP A 267 -2.39 -2.71 4.77
CA TRP A 267 -3.68 -2.03 4.56
C TRP A 267 -4.25 -1.38 5.82
N GLU A 268 -4.04 -1.94 7.01
CA GLU A 268 -4.61 -1.37 8.25
C GLU A 268 -4.22 0.10 8.54
N PRO A 269 -3.00 0.58 8.21
CA PRO A 269 -2.65 1.97 8.52
C PRO A 269 -3.13 3.00 7.47
N TRP A 270 -3.38 2.62 6.22
CA TRP A 270 -3.76 3.60 5.17
C TRP A 270 -5.25 3.91 5.16
N GLU A 271 -6.07 3.08 5.82
CA GLU A 271 -7.48 3.38 6.08
C GLU A 271 -7.68 4.24 7.35
N GLU A 272 -6.70 4.26 8.28
CA GLU A 272 -6.76 5.00 9.56
C GLU A 272 -6.05 6.36 9.54
N VAL A 273 -5.29 6.67 8.49
CA VAL A 273 -4.67 7.99 8.30
C VAL A 273 -5.45 8.68 7.19
N PRO A 274 -6.11 9.85 7.43
CA PRO A 274 -6.56 10.68 6.32
C PRO A 274 -5.32 10.88 5.46
N GLY A 275 -5.35 10.34 4.23
CA GLY A 275 -4.15 10.14 3.42
C GLY A 275 -3.21 11.34 3.53
N PRO A 276 -1.90 11.11 3.70
CA PRO A 276 -0.98 12.24 3.83
C PRO A 276 -1.27 13.19 2.68
N SER A 277 -1.56 14.44 3.01
CA SER A 277 -1.35 15.55 2.10
C SER A 277 0.14 15.55 1.82
N VAL A 278 0.57 14.71 0.88
CA VAL A 278 1.90 14.77 0.31
C VAL A 278 1.89 16.07 -0.49
N VAL A 279 2.63 17.05 0.03
CA VAL A 279 2.99 18.27 -0.68
C VAL A 279 3.99 17.92 -1.76
#